data_AF-A0A0R2FD88-F1
#
_entry.id   AF-A0A0R2FD88-F1
#
_cell.length_a   1.000
_cell.length_b   1.000
_cell.length_c   1.000
_cell.angle_alpha   90.00
_cell.angle_beta   90.00
_cell.angle_gamma   90.00
#
_symmetry.space_group_name_H-M   'P 1'
#
loop_
_entity.id
_entity.type
_entity.pdbx_description
1 polymer ?
#
loop_
_entity_poly.entity_id
_entity_poly.type
_entity_poly.pdbx_seq_one_letter_code
_entity_poly.pdbx_strand_id
1 'polypeptide(L)'
;MHHPVAKPWSIKWIAQHIASFILLTGAVLAAAIALTALIIGIEELIALVVVQRPINTYTNVYGNALQTVLWHFLIVFSLVSFWSAVDTFIPAPPKK
;
A
#
# COMPACT_ATOMS: atom_id res chain seq x y z
N MET A 1 -26.65 5.25 -10.00
CA MET A 1 -26.28 6.56 -10.59
C MET A 1 -25.24 6.29 -11.67
N HIS A 2 -25.56 6.52 -12.94
CA HIS A 2 -24.59 6.38 -14.03
C HIS A 2 -23.57 7.53 -13.93
N HIS A 3 -22.39 7.25 -13.40
CA HIS A 3 -21.28 8.20 -13.55
C HIS A 3 -20.92 8.25 -15.04
N PRO A 4 -21.01 9.41 -15.71
CA PRO A 4 -20.53 9.53 -17.08
C PRO A 4 -19.01 9.32 -17.03
N VAL A 5 -18.57 8.17 -17.54
CA VAL A 5 -17.15 7.84 -17.66
C VAL A 5 -16.51 8.92 -18.52
N ALA A 6 -15.53 9.64 -17.98
CA ALA A 6 -14.88 10.72 -18.71
C ALA A 6 -14.27 10.17 -20.01
N LYS A 7 -14.38 10.94 -21.10
CA LYS A 7 -13.82 10.53 -22.39
C LYS A 7 -12.32 10.21 -22.20
N PRO A 8 -11.83 9.05 -22.67
CA PRO A 8 -10.43 8.69 -22.57
C PRO A 8 -9.55 9.82 -23.09
N TRP A 9 -8.44 10.09 -22.39
CA TRP A 9 -7.48 11.16 -22.71
C TRP A 9 -8.01 12.60 -22.60
N SER A 10 -9.23 12.81 -22.10
CA SER A 10 -9.68 14.16 -21.74
C SER A 10 -8.97 14.67 -20.47
N ILE A 11 -8.86 15.99 -20.31
CA ILE A 11 -8.30 16.62 -19.09
C ILE A 11 -9.05 16.12 -17.84
N LYS A 12 -10.37 15.93 -17.92
CA LYS A 12 -11.17 15.37 -16.82
C LYS A 12 -10.79 13.92 -16.51
N TRP A 13 -10.55 13.09 -17.53
CA TRP A 13 -10.08 11.71 -17.36
C TRP A 13 -8.71 11.68 -16.70
N ILE A 14 -7.76 12.51 -17.16
CA ILE A 14 -6.42 12.62 -16.57
C ILE A 14 -6.51 13.08 -15.11
N ALA A 15 -7.28 14.12 -14.82
CA ALA A 15 -7.47 14.63 -13.46
C ALA A 15 -8.08 13.58 -12.52
N GLN A 16 -9.05 12.78 -12.99
CA GLN A 16 -9.61 11.66 -12.23
C GLN A 16 -8.54 10.62 -11.89
N HIS A 17 -7.72 10.22 -12.86
CA HIS A 17 -6.68 9.21 -12.62
C HIS A 17 -5.57 9.73 -11.70
N ILE A 18 -5.19 11.01 -11.80
CA ILE A 18 -4.26 11.66 -10.87
C ILE A 18 -4.84 11.68 -9.45
N ALA A 19 -6.10 12.09 -9.29
CA ALA A 19 -6.76 12.09 -7.97
C ALA A 19 -6.84 10.68 -7.38
N SER A 20 -7.23 9.68 -8.18
CA SER A 20 -7.23 8.27 -7.78
C SER A 20 -5.83 7.77 -7.40
N PHE A 21 -4.79 8.16 -8.14
CA PHE A 21 -3.41 7.82 -7.82
C PHE A 21 -2.94 8.38 -6.48
N ILE A 22 -3.26 9.66 -6.20
CA ILE A 22 -2.94 10.29 -4.91
C ILE A 22 -3.67 9.58 -3.76
N LEU A 23 -4.96 9.32 -3.93
CA LEU A 23 -5.77 8.61 -2.92
C LEU A 23 -5.24 7.19 -2.68
N LEU A 24 -4.90 6.46 -3.74
CA LEU A 24 -4.32 5.12 -3.64
C LEU A 24 -2.98 5.15 -2.91
N THR A 25 -2.11 6.10 -3.25
CA THR A 25 -0.81 6.28 -2.60
C THR A 25 -0.98 6.52 -1.10
N GLY A 26 -1.87 7.44 -0.72
CA GLY A 26 -2.13 7.75 0.69
C GLY A 26 -2.73 6.55 1.46
N ALA A 27 -3.69 5.85 0.86
CA ALA A 27 -4.32 4.68 1.49
C ALA A 27 -3.33 3.53 1.69
N VAL A 28 -2.51 3.23 0.68
CA VAL A 28 -1.49 2.16 0.77
C VAL A 28 -0.40 2.53 1.77
N LEU A 29 0.00 3.80 1.84
CA LEU A 29 0.97 4.27 2.84
C LEU A 29 0.42 4.12 4.26
N ALA A 30 -0.82 4.54 4.51
CA ALA A 30 -1.46 4.38 5.82
C ALA A 30 -1.59 2.90 6.21
N ALA A 31 -1.97 2.04 5.28
CA ALA A 31 -2.06 0.60 5.51
C ALA A 31 -0.68 -0.02 5.79
N ALA A 32 0.37 0.38 5.06
CA ALA A 32 1.73 -0.10 5.28
C ALA A 32 2.24 0.30 6.67
N ILE A 33 2.01 1.56 7.10
CA ILE A 33 2.37 2.03 8.43
C ILE A 33 1.64 1.21 9.51
N ALA A 34 0.33 1.02 9.36
CA ALA A 34 -0.48 0.27 10.33
C ALA A 34 -0.03 -1.19 10.43
N LEU A 35 0.26 -1.83 9.29
CA LEU A 35 0.76 -3.20 9.25
C LEU A 35 2.14 -3.30 9.93
N THR A 36 3.07 -2.40 9.60
CA THR A 36 4.40 -2.42 10.23
C THR A 36 4.30 -2.17 11.74
N ALA A 37 3.47 -1.23 12.19
CA ALA A 37 3.23 -0.99 13.61
C ALA A 37 2.66 -2.23 14.32
N LEU A 38 1.74 -2.96 13.67
CA LEU A 38 1.19 -4.20 14.20
C LEU A 38 2.27 -5.30 14.32
N ILE A 39 3.10 -5.47 13.29
CA ILE A 39 4.20 -6.45 13.32
C ILE A 39 5.18 -6.09 14.45
N ILE A 40 5.58 -4.82 14.58
CA ILE A 40 6.40 -4.34 15.71
C ILE A 40 5.77 -4.73 17.05
N GLY A 41 4.49 -4.42 17.23
CA GLY A 41 3.78 -4.69 18.48
C GLY A 41 3.73 -6.18 18.83
N ILE A 42 3.50 -7.05 17.85
CA ILE A 42 3.47 -8.50 18.04
C ILE A 42 4.87 -9.03 18.37
N GLU A 43 5.90 -8.59 17.65
CA GLU A 43 7.28 -9.01 17.91
C GLU A 43 7.75 -8.61 19.31
N GLU A 44 7.47 -7.38 19.75
CA GLU A 44 7.80 -6.94 21.10
C GLU A 44 7.00 -7.72 22.16
N LEU A 45 5.73 -8.03 21.90
CA LEU A 45 4.93 -8.86 22.82
C LEU A 45 5.54 -10.26 22.97
N ILE A 46 5.94 -10.90 21.87
CA ILE A 46 6.59 -12.21 21.89
C ILE A 46 7.93 -12.13 22.64
N ALA A 47 8.73 -11.09 22.37
CA ALA A 47 10.00 -10.87 23.05
C ALA A 47 9.84 -10.71 24.56
N LEU A 48 8.82 -9.97 25.01
CA LEU A 48 8.49 -9.84 26.43
C LEU A 48 8.10 -11.17 27.06
N VAL A 49 7.34 -12.02 26.36
CA VAL A 49 6.92 -13.33 26.88
C VAL A 49 8.07 -14.33 26.92
N VAL A 50 8.87 -14.41 25.86
CA VAL A 50 9.89 -15.46 25.68
C VAL A 50 11.23 -15.07 26.30
N VAL A 51 11.68 -13.84 26.05
CA VAL A 51 13.02 -13.35 26.44
C VAL A 51 12.96 -12.48 27.70
N GLN A 52 11.75 -12.14 28.18
CA GLN A 52 11.51 -11.36 29.40
C GLN A 52 12.17 -9.97 29.37
N ARG A 53 12.43 -9.43 28.18
CA ARG A 53 12.97 -8.08 27.98
C ARG A 53 12.49 -7.49 26.65
N PRO A 54 12.32 -6.16 26.56
CA PRO A 54 12.14 -5.49 25.27
C PRO A 54 13.43 -5.56 24.47
N ILE A 55 13.35 -5.85 23.17
CA ILE A 55 14.53 -6.04 22.32
C ILE A 55 14.62 -4.92 21.28
N ASN A 56 13.54 -4.15 21.06
CA ASN A 56 13.42 -3.19 19.96
C ASN A 56 13.88 -3.82 18.65
N THR A 57 13.18 -4.87 18.24
CA THR A 57 13.54 -5.73 17.09
C THR A 57 13.77 -4.89 15.81
N TYR A 58 13.04 -3.79 15.66
CA TYR A 58 13.12 -2.95 14.47
C TYR A 58 14.32 -2.02 14.41
N THR A 59 14.91 -1.66 15.55
CA THR A 59 16.20 -0.96 15.58
C THR A 59 17.37 -1.96 15.59
N ASN A 60 17.23 -3.08 16.30
CA ASN A 60 18.35 -3.98 16.56
C ASN A 60 18.51 -5.14 15.56
N VAL A 61 17.44 -5.55 14.86
CA VAL A 61 17.47 -6.64 13.87
C VAL A 61 17.24 -6.12 12.45
N TYR A 62 16.22 -5.28 12.27
CA TYR A 62 15.87 -4.73 10.94
C TYR A 62 16.64 -3.43 10.59
N GLY A 63 17.43 -2.89 11.51
CA GLY A 63 18.29 -1.73 11.29
C GLY A 63 17.58 -0.38 11.26
N ASN A 64 16.33 -0.28 10.77
CA ASN A 64 15.52 0.94 10.81
C ASN A 64 14.02 0.69 10.57
N ALA A 65 13.16 1.13 11.51
CA ALA A 65 11.72 1.01 11.38
C ALA A 65 11.12 1.73 10.16
N LEU A 66 11.62 2.92 9.83
CA LEU A 66 11.13 3.71 8.70
C LEU A 66 11.50 3.07 7.35
N GLN A 67 12.67 2.46 7.28
CA GLN A 67 13.09 1.69 6.10
C GLN A 67 12.21 0.46 5.91
N THR A 68 11.86 -0.24 7.00
CA THR A 68 10.93 -1.38 6.93
C THR A 68 9.54 -0.95 6.48
N VAL A 69 9.00 0.16 6.98
CA VAL A 69 7.72 0.73 6.48
C VAL A 69 7.81 1.02 4.99
N LEU A 70 8.90 1.65 4.54
CA LEU A 70 9.10 1.99 3.13
C LEU A 70 9.12 0.72 2.25
N TRP A 71 9.78 -0.35 2.70
CA TRP A 71 9.78 -1.63 2.01
C TRP A 71 8.38 -2.24 1.89
N HIS A 72 7.62 -2.28 2.99
CA HIS A 72 6.25 -2.78 2.97
C HIS A 72 5.38 -1.96 2.01
N PHE A 73 5.50 -0.63 2.07
CA PHE A 73 4.82 0.27 1.15
C PHE A 73 5.17 -0.05 -0.30
N LEU A 74 6.45 -0.12 -0.65
CA LEU A 74 6.89 -0.35 -2.04
C LEU A 74 6.37 -1.67 -2.60
N ILE A 75 6.39 -2.75 -1.80
CA ILE A 75 5.89 -4.07 -2.23
C ILE A 75 4.38 -4.01 -2.50
N VAL A 76 3.61 -3.55 -1.52
CA VAL A 76 2.14 -3.50 -1.62
C VAL A 76 1.72 -2.53 -2.72
N PHE A 77 2.31 -1.34 -2.77
CA PHE A 77 2.01 -0.32 -3.75
C PHE A 77 2.33 -0.80 -5.18
N SER A 78 3.47 -1.44 -5.40
CA SER A 78 3.83 -1.96 -6.73
C SER A 78 2.84 -3.02 -7.19
N LEU A 79 2.44 -3.92 -6.29
CA LEU A 79 1.51 -5.02 -6.62
C LEU A 79 0.10 -4.49 -6.94
N VAL A 80 -0.41 -3.57 -6.11
CA VAL A 80 -1.73 -2.96 -6.34
C VAL A 80 -1.72 -2.05 -7.58
N SER A 81 -0.65 -1.28 -7.79
CA SER A 81 -0.52 -0.40 -8.96
C SER A 81 -0.41 -1.20 -10.26
N PHE A 82 0.28 -2.34 -10.24
CA PHE A 82 0.34 -3.24 -11.40
C PHE A 82 -1.05 -3.72 -11.81
N TRP A 83 -1.84 -4.27 -10.87
CA TRP A 83 -3.20 -4.74 -11.17
C TRP A 83 -4.13 -3.60 -11.60
N SER A 84 -4.04 -2.44 -10.96
CA SER A 84 -4.78 -1.24 -11.36
C SER A 84 -4.44 -0.78 -12.79
N ALA A 85 -3.16 -0.84 -13.17
CA ALA A 85 -2.72 -0.53 -14.53
C ALA A 85 -3.23 -1.57 -15.55
N VAL A 86 -3.18 -2.86 -15.22
CA VAL A 86 -3.75 -3.92 -16.06
C VAL A 86 -5.24 -3.67 -16.31
N ASP A 87 -6.02 -3.40 -15.27
CA ASP A 87 -7.46 -3.12 -15.41
C ASP A 87 -7.76 -1.84 -16.22
N THR A 88 -6.86 -0.86 -16.14
CA THR A 88 -7.02 0.43 -16.86
C THR A 88 -6.68 0.31 -18.34
N PHE A 89 -5.62 -0.43 -18.68
CA PHE A 89 -5.07 -0.46 -20.06
C PHE A 89 -5.43 -1.72 -20.85
N ILE A 90 -5.84 -2.80 -20.20
CA ILE A 90 -6.22 -4.06 -20.84
C ILE A 90 -7.72 -4.30 -20.56
N PRO A 91 -8.62 -3.75 -21.40
CA PRO A 91 -10.06 -3.91 -21.18
C PRO A 91 -10.46 -5.38 -21.26
N ALA A 92 -11.30 -5.81 -20.32
CA ALA A 92 -11.85 -7.17 -20.31
C ALA A 92 -12.56 -7.47 -21.64
N PRO A 93 -12.44 -8.70 -22.18
CA PRO A 93 -13.11 -9.07 -23.41
C PRO A 93 -14.63 -8.87 -23.25
N PRO A 94 -15.32 -8.37 -24.30
CA PRO A 94 -16.75 -8.13 -24.23
C PRO A 94 -17.47 -9.44 -23.86
N LYS A 95 -18.32 -9.38 -22.83
CA LYS A 95 -19.20 -10.50 -22.47
C LYS A 95 -20.05 -10.81 -23.71
N LYS A 96 -19.90 -12.01 -24.25
CA LYS A 96 -20.79 -12.57 -25.28
C LYS A 96 -22.19 -12.78 -24.73
#